data_AF-A0A822B0C8-F1
#
_entry.id   AF-A0A822B0C8-F1
#
_cell.length_a   1.000
_cell.length_b   1.000
_cell.length_c   1.000
_cell.angle_alpha   90.00
_cell.angle_beta   90.00
_cell.angle_gamma   90.00
#
_symmetry.space_group_name_H-M   'P 1'
#
loop_
_entity.id
_entity.type
_entity.pdbx_description
1 polymer ?
#
loop_
_entity_poly.entity_id
_entity_poly.type
_entity_poly.pdbx_seq_one_letter_code
_entity_poly.pdbx_strand_id
1 'polypeptide(L)' 'MPREDREPDELFEIRTNFYTGNYQQTINEATKLKVPQNLQVEKDLFMYRSYIAQKKYGVVLD' A
#
# COMPACT_ATOMS: atom_id res chain seq x y z
N MET A 1 24.64 -19.29 4.86
CA MET A 1 23.82 -18.11 5.24
C MET A 1 23.89 -17.10 4.11
N PRO A 2 22.88 -16.99 3.25
CA PRO A 2 22.65 -15.75 2.54
C PRO A 2 21.86 -14.86 3.49
N ARG A 3 22.44 -13.72 3.89
CA ARG A 3 21.57 -12.64 4.36
C ARG A 3 20.88 -12.19 3.08
N GLU A 4 19.60 -12.48 2.93
CA GLU A 4 18.78 -11.76 1.97
C GLU A 4 19.04 -10.29 2.28
N ASP A 5 19.83 -9.64 1.40
CA ASP A 5 19.84 -8.21 1.28
C ASP A 5 18.37 -7.85 1.07
N ARG A 6 17.71 -7.50 2.18
CA ARG A 6 16.36 -6.96 2.17
C ARG A 6 16.51 -5.63 1.45
N GLU A 7 16.47 -5.68 0.12
CA GLU A 7 16.24 -4.51 -0.70
C GLU A 7 15.10 -3.75 -0.01
N PRO A 8 15.27 -2.45 0.22
CA PRO A 8 14.28 -1.67 0.96
C PRO A 8 12.96 -1.85 0.25
N ASP A 9 12.08 -2.62 0.87
CA ASP A 9 10.80 -2.97 0.30
C ASP A 9 9.97 -1.68 0.34
N GLU A 10 9.87 -1.01 -0.81
CA GLU A 10 9.27 0.33 -0.90
C GLU A 10 7.81 0.31 -0.39
N LEU A 11 7.15 -0.85 -0.40
CA LEU A 11 5.80 -1.04 0.12
C LEU A 11 5.74 -1.49 1.58
N PHE A 12 6.87 -1.56 2.29
CA PHE A 12 6.92 -2.03 3.68
C PHE A 12 6.04 -1.20 4.62
N GLU A 13 6.10 0.13 4.52
CA GLU A 13 5.28 1.03 5.35
C GLU A 13 3.80 0.91 5.01
N ILE A 14 3.45 0.81 3.72
CA ILE A 14 2.08 0.58 3.24
C ILE A 14 1.52 -0.73 3.80
N ARG A 15 2.28 -1.84 3.70
CA ARG A 15 1.86 -3.13 4.26
C ARG A 15 1.70 -3.07 5.77
N THR A 16 2.67 -2.49 6.46
CA THR A 16 2.64 -2.36 7.92
C THR A 16 1.39 -1.60 8.36
N ASN A 17 1.15 -0.42 7.78
CA ASN A 17 -0.02 0.39 8.08
C ASN A 17 -1.34 -0.34 7.74
N PHE A 18 -1.39 -1.07 6.63
CA PHE A 18 -2.55 -1.86 6.24
C PHE A 18 -2.86 -2.96 7.28
N TYR A 19 -1.85 -3.74 7.69
CA TYR A 19 -2.01 -4.82 8.66
C TYR A 19 -2.24 -4.33 10.10
N THR A 20 -1.76 -3.13 10.44
CA THR A 20 -2.09 -2.46 11.72
C THR A 20 -3.52 -1.90 11.72
N GLY A 21 -4.21 -1.89 10.58
CA GLY A 21 -5.56 -1.33 10.44
C GLY A 21 -5.57 0.19 10.25
N ASN A 22 -4.40 0.79 10.01
CA ASN A 22 -4.23 2.22 9.76
C ASN A 22 -4.41 2.52 8.26
N TYR A 23 -5.61 2.24 7.76
CA TYR A 23 -5.96 2.35 6.35
C TYR A 23 -5.81 3.79 5.81
N GLN A 24 -6.01 4.80 6.65
CA GLN A 24 -5.92 6.20 6.23
C GLN A 24 -4.47 6.64 6.00
N GLN A 25 -3.54 6.17 6.84
CA GLN A 25 -2.10 6.31 6.62
C GLN A 25 -1.65 5.55 5.37
N THR A 26 -2.13 4.33 5.19
CA THR A 26 -1.84 3.50 4.00
C THR A 26 -2.17 4.22 2.70
N ILE A 27 -3.32 4.91 2.63
CA ILE A 27 -3.73 5.67 1.45
C ILE A 27 -2.84 6.90 1.24
N ASN A 28 -2.52 7.64 2.30
CA ASN A 28 -1.66 8.83 2.19
C ASN A 28 -0.26 8.47 1.71
N GLU A 29 0.32 7.42 2.29
CA GLU A 29 1.58 6.81 1.90
C GLU A 29 1.54 6.34 0.44
N ALA A 30 0.53 5.54 0.08
CA ALA A 30 0.35 5.06 -1.28
C ALA A 30 0.19 6.21 -2.29
N THR A 31 -0.51 7.28 -1.95
CA THR A 31 -0.69 8.43 -2.86
C THR A 31 0.63 9.20 -3.06
N LYS A 32 1.47 9.28 -2.02
CA LYS A 32 2.73 10.04 -2.03
C LYS A 32 3.89 9.24 -2.64
N LEU A 33 3.89 7.91 -2.45
CA LEU A 33 4.95 7.03 -2.88
C LEU A 33 4.89 6.77 -4.40
N LYS A 34 5.93 7.19 -5.11
CA LYS A 34 6.15 6.83 -6.52
C LYS A 34 7.01 5.58 -6.57
N VAL A 35 6.39 4.47 -6.96
CA VAL A 35 7.05 3.18 -7.14
C VAL A 35 7.25 2.89 -8.64
N PRO A 36 8.23 2.05 -9.01
CA PRO A 36 8.37 1.56 -10.38
C PRO A 36 7.11 0.81 -10.83
N GLN A 37 6.86 0.75 -12.14
CA GLN A 37 5.65 0.17 -12.73
C GLN A 37 5.36 -1.27 -12.26
N ASN A 38 6.43 -2.02 -11.93
CA ASN A 38 6.38 -3.39 -11.43
C ASN A 38 5.67 -3.49 -10.07
N LEU A 39 5.84 -2.47 -9.22
CA LEU A 39 5.29 -2.38 -7.86
C LEU A 39 4.01 -1.53 -7.80
N GLN A 40 3.66 -0.86 -8.90
CA GLN A 40 2.52 0.04 -8.97
C GLN A 40 1.21 -0.70 -8.73
N VAL A 41 1.07 -1.89 -9.32
CA VAL A 41 -0.11 -2.75 -9.13
C VAL A 41 -0.28 -3.18 -7.68
N GLU A 42 0.80 -3.57 -7.00
CA GLU A 42 0.73 -3.91 -5.56
C GLU A 42 0.35 -2.71 -4.72
N LYS A 43 0.90 -1.53 -5.01
CA LYS A 43 0.57 -0.29 -4.30
C LYS A 43 -0.91 0.04 -4.44
N ASP A 44 -1.43 0.00 -5.66
CA ASP A 44 -2.84 0.24 -5.96
C ASP A 44 -3.73 -0.80 -5.26
N LEU A 45 -3.33 -2.08 -5.24
CA LEU A 45 -4.06 -3.13 -4.51
C LEU A 45 -4.24 -2.76 -3.03
N PHE A 46 -3.17 -2.36 -2.33
CA PHE A 46 -3.26 -1.95 -0.92
C PHE A 46 -4.06 -0.67 -0.72
N MET A 47 -3.93 0.29 -1.63
CA MET A 47 -4.69 1.55 -1.60
C MET A 47 -6.19 1.29 -1.76
N TYR A 48 -6.61 0.56 -2.80
CA TYR A 48 -8.03 0.22 -3.02
C TYR A 48 -8.60 -0.65 -1.90
N ARG A 49 -7.85 -1.65 -1.42
CA ARG A 49 -8.28 -2.45 -0.24
C ARG A 49 -8.45 -1.58 1.01
N SER A 50 -7.61 -0.58 1.21
CA SER A 50 -7.74 0.39 2.30
C SER A 50 -8.99 1.27 2.16
N TYR A 51 -9.35 1.67 0.94
CA TYR A 51 -10.62 2.39 0.69
C TYR A 51 -11.85 1.52 1.00
N ILE A 52 -11.83 0.25 0.60
CA ILE A 52 -12.88 -0.72 0.93
C ILE A 52 -13.00 -0.88 2.46
N ALA A 53 -11.86 -1.02 3.16
CA ALA A 53 -11.84 -1.15 4.61
C ALA A 53 -12.40 0.07 5.34
N GLN A 54 -12.23 1.28 4.78
CA GLN A 54 -12.84 2.52 5.28
C GLN A 54 -14.31 2.71 4.87
N LYS A 55 -14.93 1.72 4.21
CA LYS A 55 -16.29 1.81 3.63
C LYS A 55 -16.46 2.95 2.62
N LYS A 56 -15.35 3.44 2.03
CA LYS A 56 -15.34 4.46 0.99
C LYS A 56 -15.47 3.81 -0.38
N TYR A 57 -16.58 3.11 -0.60
CA TYR A 57 -16.83 2.35 -1.83
C TYR A 57 -16.94 3.23 -3.08
N GLY A 58 -17.32 4.51 -2.91
CA GLY A 58 -17.41 5.46 -4.02
C GLY A 58 -16.08 5.71 -4.74
N VAL A 59 -14.93 5.55 -4.07
CA VAL A 59 -13.60 5.74 -4.69
C VAL A 59 -13.12 4.49 -5.45
N VAL A 60 -13.78 3.35 -5.23
CA VAL A 60 -13.44 2.07 -5.87
C VAL A 60 -14.33 1.81 -7.09
N LEU A 61 -15.48 2.49 -7.15
CA LEU A 61 -16.51 2.31 -8.19
C LEU A 61 -16.54 3.45 -9.22
N ASP A 62 -15.83 4.54 -8.97
CA ASP A 62 -15.56 5.65 -9.90
C ASP A 62 -14.21 5.41 -10.61
#